data_AF-A0A1B0Z1U7-F1
#
_entry.id   AF-A0A1B0Z1U7-F1
#
_cell.length_a   1.000
_cell.length_b   1.000
_cell.length_c   1.000
_cell.angle_alpha   90.00
_cell.angle_beta   90.00
_cell.angle_gamma   90.00
#
_symmetry.space_group_name_H-M   'P 1'
#
loop_
_entity.id
_entity.type
_entity.pdbx_description
1 polymer ?
#
loop_
_entity_poly.entity_id
_entity_poly.type
_entity_poly.pdbx_seq_one_letter_code
_entity_poly.pdbx_strand_id
1 'polypeptide(L)'
;MTVTSTTYKNQYTGDGTQTTFAYGFKVFVTSDLEVYVADVLKTLTTDYTVTGAGAESGGNVVFGTAPVSGANVTIIRSIPYTQVADYTAYDPFKSETHETALDKSVMQSQQLLEKHDRTVKMKPSFTGSEVLVDAPTANKALKWDSTGVKLVNSTDDVDGITSAASASATAAATSETNAATSATNAATSETNASTSATNAATSETNAASSATSAASSLDEFTDLYLGTKSSDPTVDNDGNALQDGALYWNTTNNALMVYDLGNTTWNRTAPSSSDQTNINTVSASIDDVNRYANEYKIAASAPGSPSEGDLWYDSTNNVLKFYDGAAWLTIQADTDVKVLVSVNDTTAGYLNGKLVGGTNVTLTEGSDGGNETLTIASTDTDTTYTAGATLSLATTTFSLNLANANEWTKTQNFNSTSLTFDATQDWDLSSNQVCDLTLTANTTFDAPTNLKDGGFYSITLIQDGTGSRTASWNTVFKWAGGTAPTLTTTASAKDIMVFRSDGTNMYEVGRQLNVS
;
A
#
# COMPACT_ATOMS: atom_id res chain seq x y z
N MET A 1 66.46 -105.71 14.47
CA MET A 1 65.46 -106.22 13.48
C MET A 1 65.38 -105.19 12.35
N THR A 2 64.69 -105.48 11.24
CA THR A 2 64.43 -104.52 10.16
C THR A 2 62.94 -104.15 10.13
N VAL A 3 62.58 -102.87 10.00
CA VAL A 3 61.19 -102.45 9.75
C VAL A 3 60.72 -102.91 8.38
N THR A 4 59.93 -103.99 8.34
CA THR A 4 59.40 -104.58 7.09
C THR A 4 57.92 -104.25 6.83
N SER A 5 57.20 -103.74 7.83
CA SER A 5 55.79 -103.36 7.72
C SER A 5 55.64 -101.91 7.26
N THR A 6 54.67 -101.65 6.38
CA THR A 6 54.20 -100.31 6.02
C THR A 6 53.05 -99.83 6.90
N THR A 7 52.57 -100.67 7.82
CA THR A 7 51.50 -100.30 8.77
C THR A 7 52.10 -99.49 9.90
N TYR A 8 51.59 -98.28 10.09
CA TYR A 8 51.99 -97.35 11.14
C TYR A 8 50.80 -96.70 11.86
N LYS A 9 49.58 -97.10 11.45
CA LYS A 9 48.29 -96.61 11.94
C LYS A 9 47.30 -97.75 11.96
N ASN A 10 46.54 -97.88 13.05
CA ASN A 10 45.38 -98.74 13.15
C ASN A 10 44.15 -97.87 13.47
N GLN A 11 43.02 -98.20 12.89
CA GLN A 11 41.75 -97.53 13.16
C GLN A 11 40.71 -98.56 13.58
N TYR A 12 39.94 -98.21 14.60
CA TYR A 12 38.87 -99.02 15.16
C TYR A 12 37.63 -98.14 15.35
N THR A 13 36.46 -98.78 15.47
CA THR A 13 35.23 -98.10 15.87
C THR A 13 34.90 -98.53 17.29
N GLY A 14 34.75 -97.57 18.20
CA GLY A 14 34.30 -97.84 19.57
C GLY A 14 32.89 -98.43 19.58
N ASP A 15 32.63 -99.38 20.48
CA ASP A 15 31.32 -100.00 20.70
C ASP A 15 30.65 -99.54 22.01
N GLY A 16 31.31 -98.68 22.79
CA GLY A 16 30.85 -98.22 24.11
C GLY A 16 31.24 -99.16 25.27
N THR A 17 31.89 -100.29 25.01
CA THR A 17 32.22 -101.32 26.02
C THR A 17 33.66 -101.85 25.94
N GLN A 18 34.24 -101.98 24.74
CA GLN A 18 35.61 -102.42 24.52
C GLN A 18 36.60 -101.33 24.97
N THR A 19 37.49 -101.69 25.89
CA THR A 19 38.54 -100.79 26.40
C THR A 19 39.92 -101.07 25.82
N THR A 20 40.11 -102.23 25.19
CA THR A 20 41.43 -102.68 24.71
C THR A 20 41.44 -102.77 23.20
N PHE A 21 42.39 -102.08 22.57
CA PHE A 21 42.57 -102.01 21.12
C PHE A 21 44.02 -102.34 20.79
N ALA A 22 44.24 -103.30 19.89
CA ALA A 22 45.58 -103.68 19.48
C ALA A 22 46.24 -102.60 18.60
N TYR A 23 47.57 -102.56 18.58
CA TYR A 23 48.33 -101.87 17.53
C TYR A 23 49.33 -102.84 16.94
N GLY A 24 49.36 -102.95 15.61
CA GLY A 24 50.08 -104.00 14.88
C GLY A 24 51.46 -103.58 14.38
N PHE A 25 52.11 -102.62 15.04
CA PHE A 25 53.38 -102.05 14.64
C PHE A 25 54.29 -101.78 15.84
N LYS A 26 55.60 -101.89 15.66
CA LYS A 26 56.57 -101.62 16.73
C LYS A 26 56.63 -100.15 17.11
N VAL A 27 56.75 -99.92 18.41
CA VAL A 27 57.09 -98.65 19.07
C VAL A 27 58.24 -98.92 20.04
N PHE A 28 59.21 -98.01 20.22
CA PHE A 28 60.36 -98.26 21.10
C PHE A 28 60.01 -98.03 22.56
N VAL A 29 59.25 -96.97 22.82
CA VAL A 29 58.73 -96.61 24.14
C VAL A 29 57.23 -96.34 24.07
N THR A 30 56.54 -96.35 25.21
CA THR A 30 55.08 -96.13 25.26
C THR A 30 54.65 -94.75 24.77
N SER A 31 55.55 -93.76 24.81
CA SER A 31 55.31 -92.39 24.30
C SER A 31 55.45 -92.25 22.79
N ASP A 32 55.89 -93.28 22.06
CA ASP A 32 56.05 -93.25 20.60
C ASP A 32 54.71 -93.46 19.84
N LEU A 33 53.59 -93.19 20.50
CA LEU A 33 52.24 -93.50 20.04
C LEU A 33 51.29 -92.38 20.45
N GLU A 34 50.45 -91.96 19.51
CA GLU A 34 49.34 -91.04 19.75
C GLU A 34 48.01 -91.77 19.52
N VAL A 35 47.03 -91.47 20.37
CA VAL A 35 45.69 -92.06 20.26
C VAL A 35 44.68 -90.94 20.15
N TYR A 36 43.84 -90.99 19.13
CA TYR A 36 42.75 -90.06 18.90
C TYR A 36 41.42 -90.80 19.03
N VAL A 37 40.44 -90.17 19.69
CA VAL A 37 39.06 -90.67 19.72
C VAL A 37 38.15 -89.54 19.25
N ALA A 38 37.40 -89.78 18.18
CA ALA A 38 36.59 -88.75 17.51
C ALA A 38 37.40 -87.48 17.19
N ASP A 39 38.59 -87.68 16.60
CA ASP A 39 39.57 -86.65 16.24
C ASP A 39 40.15 -85.81 17.39
N VAL A 40 39.87 -86.17 18.65
CA VAL A 40 40.46 -85.55 19.83
C VAL A 40 41.63 -86.38 20.34
N LEU A 41 42.83 -85.76 20.42
CA LEU A 41 44.03 -86.38 20.99
C LEU A 41 43.80 -86.74 22.47
N LYS A 42 44.15 -87.98 22.82
CA LYS A 42 44.08 -88.51 24.18
C LYS A 42 45.44 -88.50 24.85
N THR A 43 45.43 -88.42 26.17
CA THR A 43 46.63 -88.26 27.00
C THR A 43 47.08 -89.62 27.53
N LEU A 44 48.33 -90.00 27.23
CA LEU A 44 48.95 -91.23 27.76
C LEU A 44 48.99 -91.20 29.30
N THR A 45 48.75 -92.34 29.95
CA THR A 45 48.61 -92.55 31.41
C THR A 45 47.37 -91.93 32.07
N THR A 46 46.67 -90.99 31.42
CA THR A 46 45.41 -90.41 31.91
C THR A 46 44.21 -91.06 31.23
N ASP A 47 44.14 -91.00 29.89
CA ASP A 47 43.02 -91.51 29.11
C ASP A 47 43.24 -92.97 28.69
N TYR A 48 44.50 -93.36 28.44
CA TYR A 48 44.88 -94.70 28.03
C TYR A 48 46.26 -95.10 28.54
N THR A 49 46.53 -96.40 28.58
CA THR A 49 47.85 -96.98 28.84
C THR A 49 48.29 -97.82 27.65
N VAL A 50 49.60 -98.03 27.49
CA VAL A 50 50.19 -98.79 26.38
C VAL A 50 50.92 -100.00 26.94
N THR A 51 50.64 -101.15 26.36
CA THR A 51 51.32 -102.43 26.64
C THR A 51 52.03 -102.90 25.38
N GLY A 52 53.13 -103.65 25.51
CA GLY A 52 53.87 -104.19 24.37
C GLY A 52 54.80 -103.18 23.68
N ALA A 53 55.21 -102.10 24.37
CA ALA A 53 56.31 -101.26 23.88
C ALA A 53 57.61 -102.09 23.79
N GLY A 54 58.35 -101.92 22.70
CA GLY A 54 59.53 -102.73 22.37
C GLY A 54 59.23 -104.05 21.66
N ALA A 55 57.97 -104.53 21.63
CA ALA A 55 57.60 -105.78 20.96
C ALA A 55 57.50 -105.62 19.43
N GLU A 56 57.97 -106.61 18.68
CA GLU A 56 58.04 -106.55 17.21
C GLU A 56 56.65 -106.49 16.54
N SER A 57 55.66 -107.19 17.09
CA SER A 57 54.29 -107.23 16.56
C SER A 57 53.38 -106.12 17.10
N GLY A 58 53.94 -105.18 17.87
CA GLY A 58 53.17 -104.19 18.62
C GLY A 58 52.50 -104.77 19.87
N GLY A 59 51.43 -104.13 20.34
CA GLY A 59 50.82 -104.42 21.64
C GLY A 59 49.39 -103.90 21.73
N ASN A 60 48.97 -103.43 22.90
CA ASN A 60 47.61 -102.90 23.08
C ASN A 60 47.60 -101.51 23.73
N VAL A 61 46.67 -100.68 23.26
CA VAL A 61 46.18 -99.49 23.93
C VAL A 61 44.99 -99.88 24.80
N VAL A 62 45.04 -99.57 26.09
CA VAL A 62 43.98 -99.87 27.06
C VAL A 62 43.44 -98.56 27.63
N PHE A 63 42.18 -98.24 27.34
CA PHE A 63 41.48 -97.08 27.87
C PHE A 63 40.95 -97.31 29.29
N GLY A 64 40.99 -96.26 30.12
CA GLY A 64 40.33 -96.29 31.43
C GLY A 64 38.80 -96.23 31.34
N THR A 65 38.27 -95.61 30.28
CA THR A 65 36.84 -95.56 29.95
C THR A 65 36.65 -95.94 28.48
N ALA A 66 35.74 -96.87 28.19
CA ALA A 66 35.52 -97.35 26.83
C ALA A 66 35.12 -96.19 25.89
N PRO A 67 35.75 -96.07 24.70
CA PRO A 67 35.30 -95.13 23.68
C PRO A 67 33.82 -95.35 23.33
N VAL A 68 33.06 -94.25 23.26
CA VAL A 68 31.61 -94.29 22.99
C VAL A 68 31.30 -94.95 21.63
N SER A 69 30.12 -95.55 21.53
CA SER A 69 29.69 -96.24 20.30
C SER A 69 29.74 -95.31 19.08
N GLY A 70 30.37 -95.77 18.00
CA GLY A 70 30.51 -95.01 16.76
C GLY A 70 31.69 -94.04 16.71
N ALA A 71 32.41 -93.84 17.82
CA ALA A 71 33.62 -93.01 17.81
C ALA A 71 34.77 -93.71 17.07
N ASN A 72 35.41 -93.01 16.14
CA ASN A 72 36.63 -93.50 15.49
C ASN A 72 37.80 -93.42 16.49
N VAL A 73 38.42 -94.57 16.77
CA VAL A 73 39.64 -94.70 17.56
C VAL A 73 40.81 -94.87 16.60
N THR A 74 41.65 -93.86 16.51
CA THR A 74 42.86 -93.89 15.67
C THR A 74 44.10 -94.02 16.56
N ILE A 75 44.85 -95.10 16.36
CA ILE A 75 46.13 -95.35 17.02
C ILE A 75 47.22 -95.17 15.96
N ILE A 76 48.13 -94.22 16.17
CA ILE A 76 49.16 -93.88 15.20
C ILE A 76 50.53 -93.79 15.87
N ARG A 77 51.55 -94.27 15.18
CA ARG A 77 52.94 -94.10 15.63
C ARG A 77 53.37 -92.64 15.53
N SER A 78 53.95 -92.12 16.61
CA SER A 78 54.49 -90.77 16.68
C SER A 78 55.86 -90.81 17.35
N ILE A 79 56.91 -90.98 16.56
CA ILE A 79 58.30 -91.02 17.05
C ILE A 79 58.91 -89.62 16.92
N PRO A 80 59.69 -89.17 17.93
CA PRO A 80 60.44 -87.92 17.83
C PRO A 80 61.45 -87.93 16.67
N TYR A 81 61.53 -86.82 15.92
CA TYR A 81 62.50 -86.60 14.83
C TYR A 81 63.91 -86.28 15.35
N THR A 82 64.48 -87.18 16.15
CA THR A 82 65.79 -87.02 16.79
C THR A 82 66.70 -88.22 16.52
N GLN A 83 68.00 -87.99 16.43
CA GLN A 83 69.02 -89.04 16.43
C GLN A 83 69.51 -89.28 17.86
N VAL A 84 69.45 -90.54 18.32
CA VAL A 84 69.85 -90.92 19.69
C VAL A 84 71.11 -91.79 19.73
N ALA A 85 71.49 -92.40 18.60
CA ALA A 85 72.72 -93.17 18.50
C ALA A 85 73.91 -92.24 18.17
N ASP A 86 74.93 -92.31 19.01
CA ASP A 86 76.22 -91.63 18.83
C ASP A 86 77.35 -92.68 18.91
N TYR A 87 78.19 -92.74 17.87
CA TYR A 87 79.30 -93.70 17.81
C TYR A 87 80.61 -92.98 18.10
N THR A 88 81.32 -93.43 19.13
CA THR A 88 82.66 -92.94 19.43
C THR A 88 83.70 -93.75 18.68
N ALA A 89 84.80 -93.10 18.29
CA ALA A 89 85.88 -93.78 17.57
C ALA A 89 86.50 -94.87 18.44
N TYR A 90 86.79 -96.03 17.83
CA TYR A 90 87.45 -97.19 18.44
C TYR A 90 86.65 -98.00 19.47
N ASP A 91 85.38 -97.66 19.75
CA ASP A 91 84.47 -98.51 20.53
C ASP A 91 83.97 -99.69 19.65
N PRO A 92 83.71 -100.89 20.21
CA PRO A 92 83.14 -101.99 19.44
C PRO A 92 81.81 -101.59 18.80
N PHE A 93 81.66 -101.87 17.51
CA PHE A 93 80.44 -101.54 16.78
C PHE A 93 79.26 -102.39 17.29
N LYS A 94 78.35 -101.73 18.01
CA LYS A 94 77.12 -102.34 18.52
C LYS A 94 76.10 -102.38 17.38
N SER A 95 76.08 -103.49 16.64
CA SER A 95 75.15 -103.72 15.53
C SER A 95 73.69 -103.47 15.93
N GLU A 96 73.28 -103.87 17.13
CA GLU A 96 71.91 -103.63 17.62
C GLU A 96 71.54 -102.14 17.74
N THR A 97 72.49 -101.31 18.22
CA THR A 97 72.30 -99.85 18.29
C THR A 97 72.19 -99.25 16.88
N HIS A 98 72.90 -99.82 15.90
CA HIS A 98 72.81 -99.41 14.50
C HIS A 98 71.50 -99.77 13.85
N GLU A 99 71.06 -101.01 13.98
CA GLU A 99 69.78 -101.46 13.46
C GLU A 99 68.62 -100.66 14.08
N THR A 100 68.67 -100.40 15.39
CA THR A 100 67.67 -99.55 16.06
C THR A 100 67.62 -98.13 15.47
N ALA A 101 68.78 -97.55 15.14
CA ALA A 101 68.85 -96.22 14.53
C ALA A 101 68.29 -96.20 13.10
N LEU A 102 68.61 -97.22 12.29
CA LEU A 102 68.07 -97.38 10.94
C LEU A 102 66.55 -97.60 10.98
N ASP A 103 66.07 -98.48 11.85
CA ASP A 103 64.64 -98.71 12.07
C ASP A 103 63.92 -97.42 12.42
N LYS A 104 64.44 -96.63 13.37
CA LYS A 104 63.86 -95.33 13.74
C LYS A 104 63.75 -94.37 12.54
N SER A 105 64.78 -94.31 11.70
CA SER A 105 64.78 -93.46 10.48
C SER A 105 63.73 -93.91 9.47
N VAL A 106 63.55 -95.22 9.28
CA VAL A 106 62.49 -95.76 8.40
C VAL A 106 61.11 -95.42 8.97
N MET A 107 60.91 -95.56 10.29
CA MET A 107 59.64 -95.22 10.94
C MET A 107 59.29 -93.73 10.84
N GLN A 108 60.28 -92.83 11.02
CA GLN A 108 60.12 -91.39 10.82
C GLN A 108 59.73 -91.05 9.37
N SER A 109 60.32 -91.73 8.39
CA SER A 109 59.98 -91.55 6.97
C SER A 109 58.53 -91.98 6.66
N GLN A 110 58.08 -93.10 7.23
CA GLN A 110 56.69 -93.53 7.12
C GLN A 110 55.71 -92.54 7.78
N GLN A 111 56.09 -91.94 8.91
CA GLN A 111 55.29 -90.91 9.59
C GLN A 111 55.21 -89.61 8.78
N LEU A 112 56.28 -89.21 8.09
CA LEU A 112 56.24 -88.06 7.17
C LEU A 112 55.34 -88.35 5.96
N LEU A 113 55.39 -89.56 5.40
CA LEU A 113 54.51 -89.97 4.30
C LEU A 113 53.03 -89.89 4.69
N GLU A 114 52.67 -90.38 5.88
CA GLU A 114 51.30 -90.26 6.42
C GLU A 114 50.82 -88.82 6.47
N LYS A 115 51.66 -87.94 7.01
CA LYS A 115 51.34 -86.51 7.13
C LYS A 115 51.22 -85.86 5.76
N HIS A 116 52.10 -86.21 4.83
CA HIS A 116 52.07 -85.71 3.45
C HIS A 116 50.80 -86.14 2.71
N ASP A 117 50.32 -87.37 2.90
CA ASP A 117 49.12 -87.86 2.22
C ASP A 117 47.82 -87.15 2.63
N ARG A 118 47.80 -86.48 3.78
CA ARG A 118 46.68 -85.67 4.27
C ARG A 118 46.73 -84.19 3.85
N THR A 119 47.70 -83.80 3.02
CA THR A 119 47.83 -82.43 2.51
C THR A 119 47.13 -82.24 1.16
N VAL A 120 46.87 -80.98 0.79
CA VAL A 120 46.40 -80.63 -0.57
C VAL A 120 47.53 -80.89 -1.57
N LYS A 121 47.28 -81.75 -2.56
CA LYS A 121 48.27 -82.15 -3.57
C LYS A 121 47.96 -81.53 -4.92
N MET A 122 48.99 -81.01 -5.56
CA MET A 122 48.96 -80.67 -6.98
C MET A 122 49.29 -81.90 -7.82
N LYS A 123 48.85 -81.92 -9.08
CA LYS A 123 49.22 -82.99 -10.01
C LYS A 123 50.73 -82.98 -10.25
N PRO A 124 51.37 -84.14 -10.49
CA PRO A 124 52.81 -84.20 -10.79
C PRO A 124 53.24 -83.40 -12.01
N SER A 125 52.30 -83.11 -12.93
CA SER A 125 52.53 -82.27 -14.12
C SER A 125 52.46 -80.77 -13.82
N PHE A 126 52.25 -80.35 -12.57
CA PHE A 126 52.22 -78.94 -12.19
C PHE A 126 53.64 -78.36 -12.29
N THR A 127 53.77 -77.26 -13.03
CA THR A 127 55.07 -76.64 -13.33
C THR A 127 55.45 -75.51 -12.36
N GLY A 128 54.57 -75.17 -11.41
CA GLY A 128 54.85 -74.17 -10.38
C GLY A 128 55.73 -74.70 -9.25
N SER A 129 56.55 -73.83 -8.67
CA SER A 129 57.55 -74.21 -7.66
C SER A 129 56.98 -74.38 -6.25
N GLU A 130 55.90 -73.66 -5.90
CA GLU A 130 55.24 -73.73 -4.58
C GLU A 130 53.84 -73.10 -4.65
N VAL A 131 52.86 -73.63 -3.91
CA VAL A 131 51.52 -73.03 -3.77
C VAL A 131 51.42 -72.39 -2.41
N LEU A 132 51.51 -71.06 -2.39
CA LEU A 132 51.30 -70.28 -1.17
C LEU A 132 49.80 -70.23 -0.86
N VAL A 133 49.43 -70.43 0.41
CA VAL A 133 48.05 -70.32 0.89
C VAL A 133 47.99 -69.19 1.91
N ASP A 134 47.10 -68.23 1.69
CA ASP A 134 46.88 -67.15 2.66
C ASP A 134 46.25 -67.66 3.97
N ALA A 135 46.45 -66.89 5.05
CA ALA A 135 45.77 -67.15 6.31
C ALA A 135 44.24 -67.13 6.10
N PRO A 136 43.50 -68.12 6.65
CA PRO A 136 42.06 -68.21 6.44
C PRO A 136 41.33 -67.00 7.02
N THR A 137 40.40 -66.43 6.26
CA THR A 137 39.51 -65.34 6.70
C THR A 137 38.08 -65.86 6.78
N ALA A 138 37.35 -65.51 7.85
CA ALA A 138 35.97 -65.94 8.05
C ALA A 138 35.07 -65.54 6.88
N ASN A 139 34.14 -66.44 6.51
CA ASN A 139 33.13 -66.28 5.45
C ASN A 139 33.69 -66.00 4.04
N LYS A 140 34.99 -66.24 3.83
CA LYS A 140 35.62 -66.16 2.52
C LYS A 140 35.90 -67.56 1.99
N ALA A 141 35.70 -67.76 0.70
CA ALA A 141 36.13 -68.97 0.03
C ALA A 141 37.60 -68.86 -0.37
N LEU A 142 38.34 -69.97 -0.37
CA LEU A 142 39.64 -70.03 -1.03
C LEU A 142 39.43 -70.02 -2.54
N LYS A 143 40.15 -69.15 -3.23
CA LYS A 143 40.18 -69.07 -4.69
C LYS A 143 41.61 -68.97 -5.18
N TRP A 144 41.83 -69.31 -6.45
CA TRP A 144 43.06 -68.94 -7.13
C TRP A 144 43.14 -67.42 -7.26
N ASP A 145 44.33 -66.88 -7.03
CA ASP A 145 44.64 -65.50 -7.38
C ASP A 145 44.58 -65.32 -8.90
N SER A 146 44.63 -64.07 -9.36
CA SER A 146 44.57 -63.76 -10.79
C SER A 146 45.74 -64.33 -11.59
N THR A 147 46.84 -64.70 -10.94
CA THR A 147 48.02 -65.30 -11.58
C THR A 147 47.96 -66.84 -11.61
N GLY A 148 47.05 -67.46 -10.85
CA GLY A 148 46.90 -68.91 -10.77
C GLY A 148 48.02 -69.63 -10.00
N VAL A 149 48.81 -68.89 -9.21
CA VAL A 149 49.98 -69.40 -8.49
C VAL A 149 49.71 -69.51 -6.99
N LYS A 150 48.75 -68.74 -6.46
CA LYS A 150 48.47 -68.62 -5.03
C LYS A 150 47.00 -68.91 -4.72
N LEU A 151 46.72 -69.57 -3.60
CA LEU A 151 45.38 -69.63 -3.02
C LEU A 151 45.18 -68.44 -2.08
N VAL A 152 44.19 -67.61 -2.39
CA VAL A 152 43.84 -66.38 -1.67
C VAL A 152 42.38 -66.45 -1.22
N ASN A 153 42.02 -65.67 -0.21
CA ASN A 153 40.62 -65.51 0.19
C ASN A 153 39.82 -64.76 -0.89
N SER A 154 38.55 -65.13 -1.09
CA SER A 154 37.62 -64.39 -1.93
C SER A 154 37.45 -62.96 -1.41
N THR A 155 37.17 -62.04 -2.34
CA THR A 155 36.79 -60.67 -1.99
C THR A 155 35.40 -60.65 -1.36
N ASP A 156 34.49 -61.46 -1.89
CA ASP A 156 33.10 -61.50 -1.47
C ASP A 156 32.90 -62.44 -0.29
N ASP A 157 31.99 -62.05 0.60
CA ASP A 157 31.45 -62.92 1.63
C ASP A 157 30.47 -63.88 0.93
N VAL A 158 30.82 -65.17 0.91
CA VAL A 158 30.05 -66.17 0.16
C VAL A 158 28.69 -66.45 0.79
N ASP A 159 28.55 -66.24 2.09
CA ASP A 159 27.28 -66.41 2.80
C ASP A 159 26.36 -65.20 2.56
N GLY A 160 26.93 -64.04 2.24
CA GLY A 160 26.19 -62.80 1.92
C GLY A 160 25.63 -62.72 0.49
N ILE A 161 26.15 -63.50 -0.46
CA ILE A 161 25.79 -63.41 -1.88
C ILE A 161 24.30 -63.67 -2.12
N THR A 162 23.74 -64.71 -1.48
CA THR A 162 22.32 -65.07 -1.64
C THR A 162 21.40 -63.95 -1.14
N SER A 163 21.75 -63.32 -0.02
CA SER A 163 21.00 -62.21 0.57
C SER A 163 21.09 -60.93 -0.29
N ALA A 164 22.25 -60.66 -0.87
CA ALA A 164 22.41 -59.53 -1.80
C ALA A 164 21.59 -59.73 -3.09
N ALA A 165 21.56 -60.97 -3.61
CA ALA A 165 20.76 -61.31 -4.79
C ALA A 165 19.26 -61.19 -4.53
N SER A 166 18.77 -61.67 -3.37
CA SER A 166 17.35 -61.55 -3.02
C SER A 166 16.93 -60.08 -2.81
N ALA A 167 17.76 -59.28 -2.15
CA ALA A 167 17.52 -57.84 -1.99
C ALA A 167 17.45 -57.11 -3.35
N SER A 168 18.34 -57.48 -4.28
CA SER A 168 18.33 -56.92 -5.64
C SER A 168 17.04 -57.27 -6.41
N ALA A 169 16.54 -58.51 -6.25
CA ALA A 169 15.28 -58.93 -6.85
C ALA A 169 14.07 -58.16 -6.28
N THR A 170 14.03 -57.93 -4.96
CA THR A 170 12.99 -57.13 -4.32
C THR A 170 13.01 -55.66 -4.79
N ALA A 171 14.21 -55.08 -4.94
CA ALA A 171 14.36 -53.72 -5.46
C ALA A 171 13.86 -53.59 -6.91
N ALA A 172 14.09 -54.61 -7.74
CA ALA A 172 13.57 -54.66 -9.11
C ALA A 172 12.03 -54.72 -9.14
N ALA A 173 11.41 -55.58 -8.31
CA ALA A 173 9.94 -55.67 -8.21
C ALA A 173 9.29 -54.36 -7.70
N THR A 174 9.97 -53.67 -6.77
CA THR A 174 9.53 -52.36 -6.30
C THR A 174 9.59 -51.31 -7.43
N SER A 175 10.65 -51.35 -8.24
CA SER A 175 10.82 -50.45 -9.37
C SER A 175 9.75 -50.64 -10.45
N GLU A 176 9.34 -51.89 -10.72
CA GLU A 176 8.22 -52.22 -11.61
C GLU A 176 6.90 -51.61 -11.11
N THR A 177 6.61 -51.76 -9.81
CA THR A 177 5.40 -51.20 -9.20
C THR A 177 5.39 -49.66 -9.30
N ASN A 178 6.51 -49.00 -9.02
CA ASN A 178 6.64 -47.55 -9.14
C ASN A 178 6.45 -47.06 -10.58
N ALA A 179 6.94 -47.81 -11.56
CA ALA A 179 6.73 -47.50 -12.97
C ALA A 179 5.25 -47.62 -13.36
N ALA A 180 4.55 -48.65 -12.89
CA ALA A 180 3.12 -48.82 -13.11
C ALA A 180 2.30 -47.66 -12.50
N THR A 181 2.60 -47.26 -11.27
CA THR A 181 1.97 -46.08 -10.64
C THR A 181 2.22 -44.80 -11.44
N SER A 182 3.45 -44.62 -11.94
CA SER A 182 3.79 -43.45 -12.76
C SER A 182 2.99 -43.41 -14.07
N ALA A 183 2.75 -44.56 -14.70
CA ALA A 183 1.92 -44.67 -15.89
C ALA A 183 0.45 -44.30 -15.60
N THR A 184 -0.12 -44.73 -14.47
CA THR A 184 -1.47 -44.33 -14.06
C THR A 184 -1.57 -42.82 -13.83
N ASN A 185 -0.60 -42.23 -13.13
CA ASN A 185 -0.57 -40.78 -12.89
C ASN A 185 -0.48 -39.97 -14.19
N ALA A 186 0.27 -40.47 -15.18
CA ALA A 186 0.34 -39.86 -16.50
C ALA A 186 -1.02 -39.88 -17.23
N ALA A 187 -1.72 -41.03 -17.21
CA ALA A 187 -3.05 -41.16 -17.82
C ALA A 187 -4.11 -40.26 -17.16
N THR A 188 -4.06 -40.11 -15.83
CA THR A 188 -4.90 -39.15 -15.11
C THR A 188 -4.59 -37.71 -15.52
N SER A 189 -3.31 -37.37 -15.66
CA SER A 189 -2.88 -36.03 -16.08
C SER A 189 -3.37 -35.70 -17.51
N GLU A 190 -3.33 -36.67 -18.42
CA GLU A 190 -3.89 -36.53 -19.78
C GLU A 190 -5.39 -36.22 -19.75
N THR A 191 -6.14 -36.96 -18.93
CA THR A 191 -7.59 -36.75 -18.77
C THR A 191 -7.92 -35.37 -18.19
N ASN A 192 -7.16 -34.94 -17.19
CA ASN A 192 -7.30 -33.61 -16.59
C ASN A 192 -7.00 -32.51 -17.62
N ALA A 193 -5.95 -32.67 -18.43
CA ALA A 193 -5.61 -31.72 -19.49
C ALA A 193 -6.72 -31.61 -20.55
N SER A 194 -7.31 -32.73 -20.97
CA SER A 194 -8.45 -32.75 -21.91
C SER A 194 -9.68 -32.02 -21.35
N THR A 195 -9.96 -32.21 -20.07
CA THR A 195 -11.05 -31.51 -19.37
C THR A 195 -10.80 -30.01 -19.30
N SER A 196 -9.58 -29.59 -18.94
CA SER A 196 -9.20 -28.18 -18.93
C SER A 196 -9.31 -27.53 -20.31
N ALA A 197 -8.95 -28.24 -21.39
CA ALA A 197 -9.12 -27.74 -22.75
C ALA A 197 -10.60 -27.51 -23.12
N THR A 198 -11.48 -28.43 -22.73
CA THR A 198 -12.93 -28.30 -22.96
C THR A 198 -13.52 -27.13 -22.18
N ASN A 199 -13.12 -26.96 -20.93
CA ASN A 199 -13.54 -25.84 -20.09
C ASN A 199 -13.09 -24.50 -20.69
N ALA A 200 -11.85 -24.42 -21.20
CA ALA A 200 -11.33 -23.21 -21.84
C ALA A 200 -12.11 -22.85 -23.12
N ALA A 201 -12.43 -23.83 -23.98
CA ALA A 201 -13.25 -23.60 -25.18
C ALA A 201 -14.68 -23.13 -24.83
N THR A 202 -15.24 -23.65 -23.74
CA THR A 202 -16.55 -23.20 -23.23
C THR A 202 -16.48 -21.76 -22.73
N SER A 203 -15.43 -21.42 -21.97
CA SER A 203 -15.21 -20.05 -21.50
C SER A 203 -15.02 -19.05 -22.65
N GLU A 204 -14.32 -19.44 -23.72
CA GLU A 204 -14.20 -18.63 -24.95
C GLU A 204 -15.57 -18.35 -25.58
N THR A 205 -16.39 -19.39 -25.73
CA THR A 205 -17.75 -19.28 -26.30
C THR A 205 -18.65 -18.38 -25.45
N ASN A 206 -18.58 -18.53 -24.12
CA ASN A 206 -19.35 -17.71 -23.18
C ASN A 206 -18.91 -16.25 -23.24
N ALA A 207 -17.60 -15.98 -23.30
CA ALA A 207 -17.07 -14.63 -23.42
C ALA A 207 -17.50 -13.96 -24.74
N ALA A 208 -17.44 -14.68 -25.86
CA ALA A 208 -17.94 -14.20 -27.15
C ALA A 208 -19.44 -13.88 -27.10
N SER A 209 -20.24 -14.74 -26.47
CA SER A 209 -21.67 -14.51 -26.30
C SER A 209 -21.96 -13.27 -25.44
N SER A 210 -21.25 -13.10 -24.32
CA SER A 210 -21.35 -11.90 -23.47
C SER A 210 -20.95 -10.63 -24.22
N ALA A 211 -19.92 -10.69 -25.08
CA ALA A 211 -19.52 -9.55 -25.90
C ALA A 211 -20.62 -9.16 -26.90
N THR A 212 -21.23 -10.13 -27.58
CA THR A 212 -22.37 -9.89 -28.47
C THR A 212 -23.56 -9.29 -27.72
N SER A 213 -23.93 -9.84 -26.56
CA SER A 213 -25.02 -9.29 -25.74
C SER A 213 -24.75 -7.87 -25.27
N ALA A 214 -23.52 -7.57 -24.85
CA ALA A 214 -23.13 -6.23 -24.44
C ALA A 214 -23.16 -5.23 -25.62
N ALA A 215 -22.74 -5.66 -26.81
CA ALA A 215 -22.84 -4.86 -28.02
C ALA A 215 -24.31 -4.55 -28.37
N SER A 216 -25.20 -5.55 -28.33
CA SER A 216 -26.64 -5.35 -28.56
C SER A 216 -27.29 -4.44 -27.50
N SER A 217 -26.92 -4.56 -26.22
CA SER A 217 -27.44 -3.67 -25.19
C SER A 217 -26.98 -2.22 -25.36
N LEU A 218 -25.75 -2.01 -25.87
CA LEU A 218 -25.28 -0.66 -26.19
C LEU A 218 -26.03 -0.11 -27.40
N ASP A 219 -26.22 -0.92 -28.44
CA ASP A 219 -26.97 -0.60 -29.65
C ASP A 219 -28.40 -0.14 -29.32
N GLU A 220 -29.14 -0.96 -28.56
CA GLU A 220 -30.49 -0.63 -28.08
C GLU A 220 -30.52 0.67 -27.26
N PHE A 221 -29.50 0.90 -26.43
CA PHE A 221 -29.40 2.14 -25.66
C PHE A 221 -29.10 3.34 -26.55
N THR A 222 -28.23 3.22 -27.56
CA THR A 222 -27.88 4.32 -28.46
C THR A 222 -28.98 4.65 -29.46
N ASP A 223 -29.88 3.70 -29.74
CA ASP A 223 -31.12 3.94 -30.48
C ASP A 223 -32.15 4.71 -29.67
N LEU A 224 -32.25 4.43 -28.37
CA LEU A 224 -33.17 5.14 -27.47
C LEU A 224 -32.59 6.51 -27.05
N TYR A 225 -31.30 6.61 -26.76
CA TYR A 225 -30.64 7.86 -26.38
C TYR A 225 -29.63 8.30 -27.44
N LEU A 226 -30.06 9.25 -28.26
CA LEU A 226 -29.32 9.75 -29.43
C LEU A 226 -28.16 10.68 -29.07
N GLY A 227 -27.99 11.00 -27.78
CA GLY A 227 -26.91 11.85 -27.27
C GLY A 227 -27.22 13.35 -27.34
N THR A 228 -26.20 14.17 -27.58
CA THR A 228 -26.31 15.63 -27.62
C THR A 228 -26.41 16.11 -29.07
N LYS A 229 -27.40 16.96 -29.37
CA LYS A 229 -27.60 17.55 -30.71
C LYS A 229 -28.04 19.01 -30.57
N SER A 230 -27.96 19.80 -31.63
CA SER A 230 -28.39 21.21 -31.64
C SER A 230 -29.78 21.41 -32.25
N SER A 231 -30.33 20.38 -32.89
CA SER A 231 -31.63 20.35 -33.55
C SER A 231 -32.22 18.94 -33.50
N ASP A 232 -33.51 18.84 -33.79
CA ASP A 232 -34.25 17.58 -33.82
C ASP A 232 -33.66 16.58 -34.83
N PRO A 233 -33.22 15.39 -34.39
CA PRO A 233 -32.84 14.30 -35.28
C PRO A 233 -34.04 13.78 -36.06
N THR A 234 -33.79 13.22 -37.24
CA THR A 234 -34.80 12.55 -38.07
C THR A 234 -34.61 11.04 -38.17
N VAL A 235 -33.44 10.56 -37.74
CA VAL A 235 -33.03 9.15 -37.69
C VAL A 235 -32.24 8.93 -36.40
N ASP A 236 -32.15 7.68 -35.97
CA ASP A 236 -31.30 7.30 -34.85
C ASP A 236 -29.80 7.35 -35.23
N ASN A 237 -28.93 6.85 -34.35
CA ASN A 237 -27.48 6.90 -34.55
C ASN A 237 -26.98 5.92 -35.62
N ASP A 238 -27.76 4.89 -35.98
CA ASP A 238 -27.46 3.92 -37.03
C ASP A 238 -28.15 4.24 -38.36
N GLY A 239 -28.98 5.29 -38.37
CA GLY A 239 -29.67 5.78 -39.55
C GLY A 239 -31.04 5.13 -39.77
N ASN A 240 -31.57 4.38 -38.81
CA ASN A 240 -32.92 3.85 -38.87
C ASN A 240 -33.95 4.90 -38.39
N ALA A 241 -35.24 4.54 -38.50
CA ALA A 241 -36.32 5.42 -38.09
C ALA A 241 -36.39 5.54 -36.56
N LEU A 242 -36.66 6.75 -36.07
CA LEU A 242 -36.79 7.03 -34.64
C LEU A 242 -37.86 6.17 -33.96
N GLN A 243 -37.51 5.60 -32.82
CA GLN A 243 -38.44 4.89 -31.95
C GLN A 243 -39.25 5.85 -31.08
N ASP A 244 -40.47 5.46 -30.72
CA ASP A 244 -41.27 6.22 -29.77
C ASP A 244 -40.56 6.29 -28.41
N GLY A 245 -40.54 7.48 -27.81
CA GLY A 245 -39.81 7.71 -26.57
C GLY A 245 -38.29 7.88 -26.74
N ALA A 246 -37.75 7.92 -27.97
CA ALA A 246 -36.35 8.28 -28.19
C ALA A 246 -36.02 9.62 -27.53
N LEU A 247 -34.78 9.78 -27.05
CA LEU A 247 -34.32 10.88 -26.22
C LEU A 247 -33.08 11.50 -26.82
N TYR A 248 -32.97 12.83 -26.74
CA TYR A 248 -31.69 13.51 -26.97
C TYR A 248 -31.61 14.80 -26.16
N TRP A 249 -30.39 15.23 -25.85
CA TRP A 249 -30.15 16.53 -25.22
C TRP A 249 -30.02 17.61 -26.29
N ASN A 250 -30.97 18.55 -26.31
CA ASN A 250 -30.93 19.69 -27.21
C ASN A 250 -30.13 20.83 -26.58
N THR A 251 -28.96 21.11 -27.16
CA THR A 251 -28.05 22.16 -26.68
C THR A 251 -28.55 23.58 -26.94
N THR A 252 -29.38 23.79 -27.97
CA THR A 252 -30.00 25.09 -28.27
C THR A 252 -31.11 25.42 -27.27
N ASN A 253 -31.94 24.43 -26.93
CA ASN A 253 -33.05 24.58 -25.98
C ASN A 253 -32.63 24.36 -24.52
N ASN A 254 -31.41 23.86 -24.29
CA ASN A 254 -30.86 23.42 -23.00
C ASN A 254 -31.83 22.50 -22.23
N ALA A 255 -32.38 21.52 -22.93
CA ALA A 255 -33.41 20.62 -22.40
C ALA A 255 -33.29 19.21 -23.02
N LEU A 256 -33.73 18.21 -22.26
CA LEU A 256 -33.96 16.88 -22.80
C LEU A 256 -35.23 16.89 -23.65
N MET A 257 -35.14 16.30 -24.83
CA MET A 257 -36.24 16.14 -25.77
C MET A 257 -36.65 14.67 -25.80
N VAL A 258 -37.95 14.41 -25.97
CA VAL A 258 -38.53 13.07 -26.16
C VAL A 258 -39.31 13.03 -27.46
N TYR A 259 -39.08 12.01 -28.28
CA TYR A 259 -39.77 11.82 -29.54
C TYR A 259 -41.11 11.15 -29.28
N ASP A 260 -42.18 11.75 -29.79
CA ASP A 260 -43.52 11.17 -29.81
C ASP A 260 -43.78 10.68 -31.24
N LEU A 261 -43.78 9.36 -31.42
CA LEU A 261 -44.01 8.73 -32.72
C LEU A 261 -45.45 8.92 -33.20
N GLY A 262 -46.41 9.05 -32.29
CA GLY A 262 -47.83 9.23 -32.62
C GLY A 262 -48.09 10.55 -33.33
N ASN A 263 -47.37 11.60 -32.95
CA ASN A 263 -47.44 12.93 -33.57
C ASN A 263 -46.24 13.25 -34.47
N THR A 264 -45.22 12.38 -34.52
CA THR A 264 -43.96 12.57 -35.26
C THR A 264 -43.23 13.85 -34.89
N THR A 265 -43.23 14.20 -33.60
CA THR A 265 -42.68 15.47 -33.09
C THR A 265 -41.80 15.25 -31.87
N TRP A 266 -40.79 16.10 -31.74
CA TRP A 266 -39.98 16.17 -30.51
C TRP A 266 -40.62 17.12 -29.50
N ASN A 267 -40.84 16.61 -28.30
CA ASN A 267 -41.41 17.34 -27.18
C ASN A 267 -40.32 17.63 -26.14
N ARG A 268 -40.35 18.82 -25.54
CA ARG A 268 -39.48 19.16 -24.42
C ARG A 268 -40.00 18.53 -23.13
N THR A 269 -39.11 18.03 -22.29
CA THR A 269 -39.50 17.54 -20.94
C THR A 269 -39.49 18.62 -19.86
N ALA A 270 -39.01 19.83 -20.19
CA ALA A 270 -38.93 20.97 -19.29
C ALA A 270 -39.46 22.26 -19.94
N PRO A 271 -40.10 23.17 -19.17
CA PRO A 271 -40.56 24.47 -19.66
C PRO A 271 -39.43 25.28 -20.32
N SER A 272 -39.76 26.08 -21.34
CA SER A 272 -38.83 27.06 -21.90
C SER A 272 -38.60 28.23 -20.94
N SER A 273 -37.57 29.04 -21.17
CA SER A 273 -37.34 30.27 -20.38
C SER A 273 -38.53 31.24 -20.46
N SER A 274 -39.21 31.28 -21.62
CA SER A 274 -40.47 32.02 -21.78
C SER A 274 -41.62 31.38 -20.99
N ASP A 275 -41.77 30.06 -21.04
CA ASP A 275 -42.80 29.37 -20.24
C ASP A 275 -42.56 29.59 -18.75
N GLN A 276 -41.31 29.52 -18.29
CA GLN A 276 -40.95 29.78 -16.90
C GLN A 276 -41.24 31.23 -16.51
N THR A 277 -41.02 32.19 -17.40
CA THR A 277 -41.37 33.60 -17.16
C THR A 277 -42.88 33.78 -17.05
N ASN A 278 -43.65 33.11 -17.90
CA ASN A 278 -45.11 33.10 -17.81
C ASN A 278 -45.58 32.44 -16.50
N ILE A 279 -45.01 31.29 -16.12
CA ILE A 279 -45.30 30.60 -14.86
C ILE A 279 -44.98 31.50 -13.66
N ASN A 280 -43.82 32.15 -13.66
CA ASN A 280 -43.42 33.09 -12.60
C ASN A 280 -44.37 34.30 -12.55
N THR A 281 -44.83 34.80 -13.69
CA THR A 281 -45.79 35.90 -13.76
C THR A 281 -47.14 35.50 -13.16
N VAL A 282 -47.64 34.31 -13.48
CA VAL A 282 -48.87 33.77 -12.87
C VAL A 282 -48.67 33.57 -11.37
N SER A 283 -47.52 33.03 -10.96
CA SER A 283 -47.17 32.85 -9.54
C SER A 283 -47.01 34.17 -8.78
N ALA A 284 -46.61 35.26 -9.42
CA ALA A 284 -46.58 36.58 -8.78
C ALA A 284 -47.98 37.20 -8.73
N SER A 285 -48.76 37.05 -9.79
CA SER A 285 -50.12 37.57 -9.88
C SER A 285 -51.05 36.90 -8.87
N ILE A 286 -50.83 35.62 -8.53
CA ILE A 286 -51.65 34.92 -7.53
C ILE A 286 -51.47 35.53 -6.13
N ASP A 287 -50.30 36.07 -5.81
CA ASP A 287 -50.04 36.73 -4.52
C ASP A 287 -50.86 38.03 -4.41
N ASP A 288 -50.90 38.82 -5.48
CA ASP A 288 -51.72 40.03 -5.56
C ASP A 288 -53.22 39.73 -5.54
N VAL A 289 -53.67 38.70 -6.26
CA VAL A 289 -55.07 38.24 -6.24
C VAL A 289 -55.47 37.75 -4.86
N ASN A 290 -54.61 36.97 -4.20
CA ASN A 290 -54.85 36.49 -2.84
C ASN A 290 -54.88 37.65 -1.83
N ARG A 291 -54.00 38.65 -1.98
CA ARG A 291 -54.01 39.85 -1.15
C ARG A 291 -55.33 40.62 -1.29
N TYR A 292 -55.80 40.84 -2.52
CA TYR A 292 -57.11 41.45 -2.75
C TYR A 292 -58.25 40.64 -2.11
N ALA A 293 -58.24 39.32 -2.23
CA ALA A 293 -59.26 38.46 -1.62
C ALA A 293 -59.25 38.48 -0.08
N ASN A 294 -58.10 38.76 0.54
CA ASN A 294 -57.95 38.81 2.00
C ASN A 294 -58.27 40.20 2.57
N GLU A 295 -57.77 41.27 1.94
CA GLU A 295 -57.88 42.66 2.39
C GLU A 295 -59.19 43.33 1.96
N TYR A 296 -59.81 42.90 0.86
CA TYR A 296 -61.11 43.42 0.38
C TYR A 296 -62.22 42.39 0.55
N LYS A 297 -63.21 42.69 1.41
CA LYS A 297 -64.38 41.82 1.63
C LYS A 297 -65.68 42.48 1.19
N ILE A 298 -66.58 41.69 0.62
CA ILE A 298 -67.97 42.08 0.36
C ILE A 298 -68.84 41.23 1.27
N ALA A 299 -69.50 41.85 2.25
CA ALA A 299 -70.35 41.14 3.20
C ALA A 299 -71.41 42.06 3.81
N ALA A 300 -72.50 41.48 4.30
CA ALA A 300 -73.57 42.21 4.98
C ALA A 300 -73.20 42.63 6.42
N SER A 301 -72.18 42.01 7.01
CA SER A 301 -71.71 42.25 8.38
C SER A 301 -70.21 42.48 8.42
N ALA A 302 -69.74 43.26 9.39
CA ALA A 302 -68.33 43.59 9.54
C ALA A 302 -67.46 42.33 9.69
N PRO A 303 -66.30 42.24 8.99
CA PRO A 303 -65.34 41.16 9.19
C PRO A 303 -64.83 41.10 10.64
N GLY A 304 -64.70 39.89 11.19
CA GLY A 304 -64.41 39.66 12.62
C GLY A 304 -62.93 39.71 13.04
N SER A 305 -61.99 39.85 12.10
CA SER A 305 -60.55 39.97 12.41
C SER A 305 -59.84 40.83 11.35
N PRO A 306 -60.17 42.12 11.23
CA PRO A 306 -59.56 43.01 10.25
C PRO A 306 -58.14 43.45 10.67
N SER A 307 -57.31 43.70 9.68
CA SER A 307 -56.04 44.42 9.82
C SER A 307 -56.23 45.89 9.44
N GLU A 308 -55.40 46.79 9.98
CA GLU A 308 -55.39 48.19 9.56
C GLU A 308 -55.21 48.31 8.05
N GLY A 309 -56.07 49.08 7.39
CA GLY A 309 -56.09 49.24 5.93
C GLY A 309 -57.03 48.28 5.18
N ASP A 310 -57.59 47.26 5.83
CA ASP A 310 -58.58 46.37 5.20
C ASP A 310 -59.79 47.19 4.72
N LEU A 311 -60.36 46.78 3.59
CA LEU A 311 -61.53 47.38 2.98
C LEU A 311 -62.72 46.41 3.05
N TRP A 312 -63.88 46.95 3.40
CA TRP A 312 -65.10 46.17 3.45
C TRP A 312 -66.23 46.95 2.78
N TYR A 313 -66.79 46.36 1.73
CA TYR A 313 -68.06 46.83 1.19
C TYR A 313 -69.20 46.27 2.03
N ASP A 314 -69.80 47.14 2.83
CA ASP A 314 -71.00 46.86 3.60
C ASP A 314 -72.17 46.78 2.63
N SER A 315 -72.46 45.57 2.16
CA SER A 315 -73.46 45.33 1.13
C SER A 315 -74.88 45.62 1.59
N THR A 316 -75.11 45.75 2.90
CA THR A 316 -76.42 46.12 3.47
C THR A 316 -76.64 47.62 3.41
N ASN A 317 -75.60 48.40 3.73
CA ASN A 317 -75.69 49.87 3.77
C ASN A 317 -75.20 50.55 2.48
N ASN A 318 -74.71 49.78 1.52
CA ASN A 318 -74.22 50.26 0.21
C ASN A 318 -73.10 51.31 0.36
N VAL A 319 -72.18 51.07 1.30
CA VAL A 319 -71.04 51.96 1.61
C VAL A 319 -69.74 51.17 1.70
N LEU A 320 -68.65 51.77 1.20
CA LEU A 320 -67.31 51.25 1.39
C LEU A 320 -66.74 51.76 2.72
N LYS A 321 -66.20 50.84 3.52
CA LYS A 321 -65.55 51.11 4.79
C LYS A 321 -64.09 50.67 4.74
N PHE A 322 -63.25 51.32 5.53
CA PHE A 322 -61.88 50.88 5.80
C PHE A 322 -61.69 50.66 7.31
N TYR A 323 -60.81 49.75 7.69
CA TYR A 323 -60.44 49.54 9.08
C TYR A 323 -59.22 50.40 9.43
N ASP A 324 -59.30 51.23 10.47
CA ASP A 324 -58.21 52.12 10.89
C ASP A 324 -57.25 51.50 11.93
N GLY A 325 -57.37 50.19 12.17
CA GLY A 325 -56.67 49.49 13.23
C GLY A 325 -57.46 49.39 14.54
N ALA A 326 -58.58 50.09 14.66
CA ALA A 326 -59.47 50.04 15.82
C ALA A 326 -60.95 49.78 15.46
N ALA A 327 -61.47 50.44 14.42
CA ALA A 327 -62.86 50.39 14.00
C ALA A 327 -63.03 50.45 12.47
N TRP A 328 -64.18 49.98 11.99
CA TRP A 328 -64.60 50.16 10.60
C TRP A 328 -65.18 51.56 10.39
N LEU A 329 -64.47 52.40 9.64
CA LEU A 329 -64.87 53.76 9.32
C LEU A 329 -65.41 53.84 7.88
N THR A 330 -66.43 54.66 7.68
CA THR A 330 -66.99 54.91 6.35
C THR A 330 -66.07 55.83 5.55
N ILE A 331 -65.76 55.46 4.31
CA ILE A 331 -65.13 56.38 3.36
C ILE A 331 -66.23 57.31 2.85
N GLN A 332 -66.22 58.56 3.31
CA GLN A 332 -67.14 59.61 2.86
C GLN A 332 -66.47 60.47 1.78
N ALA A 333 -67.25 61.06 0.88
CA ALA A 333 -66.73 62.08 -0.03
C ALA A 333 -66.29 63.31 0.79
N ASP A 334 -65.09 63.84 0.51
CA ASP A 334 -64.61 65.05 1.14
C ASP A 334 -65.53 66.23 0.78
N THR A 335 -66.13 66.86 1.79
CA THR A 335 -66.98 68.04 1.64
C THR A 335 -66.27 69.34 2.07
N ASP A 336 -65.00 69.28 2.50
CA ASP A 336 -64.21 70.42 2.97
C ASP A 336 -63.28 70.97 1.86
N VAL A 337 -63.85 71.67 0.88
CA VAL A 337 -63.06 72.43 -0.10
C VAL A 337 -62.56 73.73 0.53
N LYS A 338 -61.33 73.72 1.06
CA LYS A 338 -60.64 74.93 1.52
C LYS A 338 -60.30 75.83 0.32
N VAL A 339 -61.09 76.92 0.20
CA VAL A 339 -60.96 78.06 -0.74
C VAL A 339 -61.64 77.87 -2.10
N LEU A 340 -62.96 78.10 -2.11
CA LEU A 340 -63.67 78.62 -3.27
C LEU A 340 -64.01 80.09 -3.00
N VAL A 341 -63.39 81.02 -3.72
CA VAL A 341 -64.03 82.31 -4.02
C VAL A 341 -64.78 82.04 -5.32
N SER A 342 -66.02 81.56 -5.22
CA SER A 342 -66.84 81.37 -6.43
C SER A 342 -67.19 82.72 -7.03
N VAL A 343 -67.41 82.77 -8.35
CA VAL A 343 -67.73 83.98 -9.13
C VAL A 343 -69.09 84.64 -8.79
N ASN A 344 -69.77 84.20 -7.72
CA ASN A 344 -71.04 84.76 -7.27
C ASN A 344 -71.35 84.27 -5.84
N ASP A 345 -70.93 85.00 -4.81
CA ASP A 345 -71.31 84.72 -3.42
C ASP A 345 -72.67 85.38 -3.13
N THR A 346 -73.74 84.60 -2.98
CA THR A 346 -75.09 85.15 -2.80
C THR A 346 -75.43 85.44 -1.33
N THR A 347 -74.48 85.32 -0.40
CA THR A 347 -74.73 85.50 1.04
C THR A 347 -74.10 86.79 1.54
N ALA A 348 -74.92 87.80 1.84
CA ALA A 348 -74.46 89.10 2.34
C ALA A 348 -73.54 88.94 3.58
N GLY A 349 -72.31 89.47 3.51
CA GLY A 349 -71.34 89.50 4.60
C GLY A 349 -70.47 88.25 4.81
N TYR A 350 -70.52 87.24 3.93
CA TYR A 350 -69.80 85.97 4.11
C TYR A 350 -68.27 86.10 3.99
N LEU A 351 -67.78 86.90 3.03
CA LEU A 351 -66.33 87.17 2.87
C LEU A 351 -65.80 88.05 4.02
N ASN A 352 -66.50 89.15 4.32
CA ASN A 352 -66.20 90.10 5.39
C ASN A 352 -66.11 89.42 6.77
N GLY A 353 -67.08 88.57 7.13
CA GLY A 353 -67.13 87.94 8.45
C GLY A 353 -66.01 86.93 8.74
N LYS A 354 -65.27 86.48 7.71
CA LYS A 354 -64.14 85.54 7.82
C LYS A 354 -62.77 86.20 7.75
N LEU A 355 -62.72 87.49 7.43
CA LEU A 355 -61.49 88.27 7.29
C LEU A 355 -61.45 89.32 8.41
N VAL A 356 -60.56 89.12 9.39
CA VAL A 356 -60.33 90.11 10.46
C VAL A 356 -59.19 91.02 10.03
N GLY A 357 -59.48 92.31 9.82
CA GLY A 357 -58.44 93.32 9.63
C GLY A 357 -57.56 93.44 10.88
N GLY A 358 -56.24 93.37 10.72
CA GLY A 358 -55.29 93.67 11.80
C GLY A 358 -55.32 95.16 12.19
N THR A 359 -54.65 95.53 13.28
CA THR A 359 -54.48 96.94 13.67
C THR A 359 -53.97 97.75 12.47
N ASN A 360 -54.62 98.88 12.16
CA ASN A 360 -54.36 99.75 11.00
C ASN A 360 -54.70 99.17 9.60
N VAL A 361 -55.44 98.06 9.53
CA VAL A 361 -56.02 97.54 8.29
C VAL A 361 -57.54 97.62 8.35
N THR A 362 -58.14 98.44 7.49
CA THR A 362 -59.60 98.52 7.35
C THR A 362 -60.04 97.79 6.08
N LEU A 363 -60.97 96.86 6.24
CA LEU A 363 -61.62 96.13 5.15
C LEU A 363 -63.03 96.71 4.98
N THR A 364 -63.37 97.20 3.79
CA THR A 364 -64.71 97.75 3.50
C THR A 364 -65.27 97.10 2.25
N GLU A 365 -66.48 96.56 2.39
CA GLU A 365 -67.24 95.98 1.30
C GLU A 365 -67.88 97.09 0.44
N GLY A 366 -67.66 97.04 -0.87
CA GLY A 366 -68.06 98.10 -1.79
C GLY A 366 -69.44 97.93 -2.45
N SER A 367 -70.01 96.73 -2.47
CA SER A 367 -71.32 96.44 -3.09
C SER A 367 -71.90 95.11 -2.60
N ASP A 368 -73.21 95.08 -2.37
CA ASP A 368 -73.94 93.85 -2.05
C ASP A 368 -74.42 93.18 -3.37
N GLY A 369 -73.85 92.02 -3.70
CA GLY A 369 -74.24 91.18 -4.84
C GLY A 369 -73.12 90.89 -5.86
N GLY A 370 -73.46 90.09 -6.87
CA GLY A 370 -72.60 89.08 -7.52
C GLY A 370 -71.11 89.31 -7.81
N ASN A 371 -70.64 90.54 -8.03
CA ASN A 371 -69.21 90.84 -8.08
C ASN A 371 -68.85 91.69 -6.86
N GLU A 372 -68.56 91.06 -5.73
CA GLU A 372 -68.17 91.77 -4.51
C GLU A 372 -66.74 92.32 -4.66
N THR A 373 -66.59 93.64 -4.58
CA THR A 373 -65.27 94.27 -4.48
C THR A 373 -64.95 94.60 -3.02
N LEU A 374 -63.84 94.04 -2.51
CA LEU A 374 -63.31 94.35 -1.17
C LEU A 374 -62.24 95.42 -1.28
N THR A 375 -62.47 96.58 -0.65
CA THR A 375 -61.44 97.63 -0.56
C THR A 375 -60.61 97.40 0.70
N ILE A 376 -59.29 97.25 0.53
CA ILE A 376 -58.33 97.08 1.62
C ILE A 376 -57.51 98.37 1.75
N ALA A 377 -57.63 99.06 2.88
CA ALA A 377 -56.76 100.17 3.23
C ALA A 377 -55.83 99.75 4.38
N SER A 378 -54.52 99.92 4.19
CA SER A 378 -53.47 99.64 5.18
C SER A 378 -52.61 100.89 5.38
N THR A 379 -52.36 101.24 6.64
CA THR A 379 -51.38 102.27 7.04
C THR A 379 -50.39 101.69 8.05
N ASP A 380 -49.31 101.05 7.59
CA ASP A 380 -48.20 100.63 8.46
C ASP A 380 -46.80 100.81 7.82
N THR A 381 -45.80 101.19 8.63
CA THR A 381 -44.52 101.82 8.24
C THR A 381 -43.28 101.29 9.00
N ASP A 382 -43.11 99.98 9.28
CA ASP A 382 -41.90 99.50 9.98
C ASP A 382 -41.34 98.10 9.58
N THR A 383 -40.01 97.97 9.61
CA THR A 383 -39.16 96.84 9.17
C THR A 383 -38.22 96.37 10.29
N THR A 384 -38.25 95.09 10.71
CA THR A 384 -37.20 94.44 11.54
C THR A 384 -37.36 92.90 11.59
N TYR A 385 -36.25 92.13 11.45
CA TYR A 385 -36.20 90.66 11.71
C TYR A 385 -35.27 90.33 12.89
N THR A 386 -35.76 89.48 13.80
CA THR A 386 -35.05 89.00 15.01
C THR A 386 -34.61 87.54 14.79
N ALA A 387 -33.34 87.23 15.03
CA ALA A 387 -32.78 85.89 14.85
C ALA A 387 -33.36 84.87 15.85
N GLY A 388 -33.84 83.75 15.29
CA GLY A 388 -34.45 82.59 15.97
C GLY A 388 -34.97 81.51 15.00
N ALA A 389 -34.65 81.61 13.70
CA ALA A 389 -34.99 80.64 12.68
C ALA A 389 -33.73 80.23 11.90
N THR A 390 -33.62 78.93 11.64
CA THR A 390 -32.45 78.24 11.08
C THR A 390 -32.01 78.86 9.76
N LEU A 391 -30.74 79.26 9.72
CA LEU A 391 -30.14 80.00 8.61
C LEU A 391 -29.49 79.04 7.62
N SER A 392 -30.22 78.71 6.55
CA SER A 392 -29.61 78.21 5.31
C SER A 392 -28.95 79.41 4.62
N LEU A 393 -27.62 79.54 4.74
CA LEU A 393 -26.88 80.68 4.20
C LEU A 393 -26.07 80.25 2.97
N ALA A 394 -26.37 80.89 1.84
CA ALA A 394 -25.83 80.60 0.53
C ALA A 394 -24.41 81.19 0.28
N THR A 395 -23.53 81.29 1.30
CA THR A 395 -22.14 81.78 1.14
C THR A 395 -21.10 80.99 1.98
N THR A 396 -19.83 81.03 1.54
CA THR A 396 -18.89 79.89 1.43
C THR A 396 -17.85 79.68 2.55
N THR A 397 -18.12 79.97 3.82
CA THR A 397 -17.20 79.54 4.90
C THR A 397 -17.95 79.14 6.17
N PHE A 398 -17.74 77.90 6.61
CA PHE A 398 -18.14 77.38 7.91
C PHE A 398 -16.88 76.90 8.63
N SER A 399 -16.49 77.60 9.71
CA SER A 399 -15.37 77.20 10.57
C SER A 399 -15.92 76.47 11.80
N LEU A 400 -15.52 75.21 11.99
CA LEU A 400 -15.82 74.45 13.20
C LEU A 400 -14.78 74.75 14.29
N ASN A 401 -15.22 75.02 15.52
CA ASN A 401 -14.36 75.20 16.67
C ASN A 401 -14.13 73.85 17.38
N LEU A 402 -12.91 73.30 17.30
CA LEU A 402 -12.53 71.99 17.85
C LEU A 402 -11.82 72.11 19.23
N ALA A 403 -12.20 73.08 20.08
CA ALA A 403 -11.58 73.30 21.40
C ALA A 403 -11.67 72.11 22.39
N ASN A 404 -12.37 71.04 22.04
CA ASN A 404 -12.57 69.84 22.85
C ASN A 404 -12.17 68.59 22.04
N ALA A 405 -11.84 67.49 22.72
CA ALA A 405 -11.51 66.22 22.08
C ALA A 405 -12.66 65.77 21.16
N ASN A 406 -12.36 65.57 19.89
CA ASN A 406 -13.31 65.08 18.90
C ASN A 406 -13.01 63.60 18.62
N GLU A 407 -14.00 62.76 18.81
CA GLU A 407 -13.93 61.34 18.46
C GLU A 407 -14.32 61.19 16.98
N TRP A 408 -13.32 60.98 16.12
CA TRP A 408 -13.57 60.67 14.71
C TRP A 408 -13.98 59.21 14.60
N THR A 409 -15.25 58.97 14.34
CA THR A 409 -15.80 57.61 14.22
C THR A 409 -15.52 56.96 12.85
N LYS A 410 -14.71 57.62 12.01
CA LYS A 410 -14.22 57.15 10.72
C LYS A 410 -12.73 57.45 10.58
N THR A 411 -12.01 56.54 9.92
CA THR A 411 -10.59 56.68 9.63
C THR A 411 -10.32 58.01 8.95
N GLN A 412 -9.42 58.79 9.53
CA GLN A 412 -8.84 59.95 8.88
C GLN A 412 -7.57 59.46 8.17
N ASN A 413 -7.52 59.63 6.86
CA ASN A 413 -6.32 59.37 6.06
C ASN A 413 -5.74 60.69 5.55
N PHE A 414 -4.42 60.72 5.39
CA PHE A 414 -3.77 61.76 4.62
C PHE A 414 -3.66 61.27 3.18
N ASN A 415 -4.10 62.06 2.22
CA ASN A 415 -3.88 61.73 0.81
C ASN A 415 -2.39 61.82 0.51
N SER A 416 -1.86 60.84 -0.23
CA SER A 416 -0.52 60.97 -0.79
C SER A 416 -0.53 62.07 -1.84
N THR A 417 0.47 62.92 -1.81
CA THR A 417 0.64 64.03 -2.73
C THR A 417 1.92 63.84 -3.54
N SER A 418 1.87 63.97 -4.86
CA SER A 418 3.07 63.86 -5.67
C SER A 418 3.87 65.16 -5.62
N LEU A 419 5.16 65.07 -5.25
CA LEU A 419 6.10 66.18 -5.37
C LEU A 419 6.59 66.28 -6.81
N THR A 420 6.70 67.51 -7.29
CA THR A 420 7.39 67.79 -8.55
C THR A 420 8.89 67.68 -8.33
N PHE A 421 9.58 66.99 -9.22
CA PHE A 421 11.03 66.80 -9.15
C PHE A 421 11.79 68.11 -9.33
N ASP A 422 12.77 68.34 -8.45
CA ASP A 422 13.81 69.35 -8.59
C ASP A 422 15.19 68.72 -8.36
N ALA A 423 16.21 69.27 -9.02
CA ALA A 423 17.61 68.93 -8.77
C ALA A 423 18.04 69.30 -7.33
N THR A 424 17.43 70.34 -6.73
CA THR A 424 17.49 70.60 -5.28
C THR A 424 16.09 70.41 -4.71
N GLN A 425 15.81 69.23 -4.15
CA GLN A 425 14.43 68.87 -3.83
C GLN A 425 13.93 69.57 -2.56
N ASP A 426 12.96 70.46 -2.76
CA ASP A 426 12.17 71.07 -1.70
C ASP A 426 11.01 70.16 -1.27
N TRP A 427 10.70 70.18 0.03
CA TRP A 427 9.55 69.48 0.61
C TRP A 427 8.86 70.35 1.66
N ASP A 428 7.62 70.79 1.38
CA ASP A 428 6.78 71.53 2.35
C ASP A 428 5.87 70.57 3.13
N LEU A 429 6.18 70.42 4.42
CA LEU A 429 5.52 69.47 5.29
C LEU A 429 4.11 69.91 5.74
N SER A 430 3.68 71.15 5.45
CA SER A 430 2.32 71.63 5.77
C SER A 430 1.25 71.08 4.83
N SER A 431 1.62 70.86 3.56
CA SER A 431 0.70 70.43 2.50
C SER A 431 0.95 68.99 2.05
N ASN A 432 2.14 68.46 2.32
CA ASN A 432 2.61 67.20 1.77
C ASN A 432 3.10 66.24 2.86
N GLN A 433 2.24 65.97 3.85
CA GLN A 433 2.62 65.11 4.98
C GLN A 433 2.97 63.67 4.56
N VAL A 434 2.20 63.14 3.60
CA VAL A 434 2.51 61.89 2.89
C VAL A 434 2.69 62.24 1.42
N CYS A 435 3.83 61.89 0.84
CA CYS A 435 4.14 62.26 -0.52
C CYS A 435 4.93 61.21 -1.30
N ASP A 436 4.90 61.34 -2.62
CA ASP A 436 5.66 60.52 -3.55
C ASP A 436 6.48 61.42 -4.48
N LEU A 437 7.76 61.10 -4.72
CA LEU A 437 8.66 61.82 -5.62
C LEU A 437 9.27 60.87 -6.64
N THR A 438 9.09 61.16 -7.93
CA THR A 438 9.79 60.44 -9.00
C THR A 438 11.10 61.14 -9.37
N LEU A 439 12.22 60.44 -9.17
CA LEU A 439 13.57 60.87 -9.51
C LEU A 439 13.79 60.75 -11.02
N THR A 440 13.80 61.88 -11.71
CA THR A 440 14.08 61.94 -13.17
C THR A 440 15.55 62.26 -13.48
N ALA A 441 16.30 62.73 -12.47
CA ALA A 441 17.75 62.90 -12.45
C ALA A 441 18.27 62.69 -11.03
N ASN A 442 19.59 62.80 -10.81
CA ASN A 442 20.13 62.85 -9.46
C ASN A 442 19.66 64.13 -8.77
N THR A 443 19.27 64.05 -7.50
CA THR A 443 18.80 65.20 -6.72
C THR A 443 19.59 65.37 -5.44
N THR A 444 19.56 66.58 -4.88
CA THR A 444 19.97 66.86 -3.51
C THR A 444 18.77 67.39 -2.75
N PHE A 445 18.28 66.66 -1.76
CA PHE A 445 17.21 67.14 -0.89
C PHE A 445 17.69 68.33 -0.07
N ASP A 446 16.97 69.45 -0.11
CA ASP A 446 17.20 70.57 0.81
C ASP A 446 16.51 70.33 2.16
N ALA A 447 16.74 71.22 3.14
CA ALA A 447 16.04 71.17 4.40
C ALA A 447 14.52 71.39 4.19
N PRO A 448 13.65 70.45 4.60
CA PRO A 448 12.20 70.62 4.41
C PRO A 448 11.68 71.85 5.16
N THR A 449 10.58 72.43 4.69
CA THR A 449 9.97 73.61 5.30
C THR A 449 8.77 73.23 6.17
N ASN A 450 8.44 74.10 7.12
CA ASN A 450 7.29 73.95 8.02
C ASN A 450 7.30 72.69 8.90
N LEU A 451 8.49 72.22 9.29
CA LEU A 451 8.64 71.13 10.27
C LEU A 451 7.85 71.42 11.55
N LYS A 452 7.09 70.44 12.02
CA LYS A 452 6.42 70.47 13.33
C LYS A 452 6.98 69.37 14.21
N ASP A 453 7.21 69.69 15.48
CA ASP A 453 7.63 68.72 16.48
C ASP A 453 6.55 67.63 16.64
N GLY A 454 6.98 66.38 16.68
CA GLY A 454 6.11 65.20 16.77
C GLY A 454 5.44 64.79 15.45
N GLY A 455 5.59 65.57 14.38
CA GLY A 455 5.04 65.24 13.06
C GLY A 455 5.71 63.99 12.47
N PHE A 456 4.89 63.11 11.90
CA PHE A 456 5.35 61.98 11.09
C PHE A 456 5.10 62.27 9.62
N TYR A 457 6.15 62.09 8.83
CA TYR A 457 6.20 62.41 7.41
C TYR A 457 6.71 61.21 6.65
N SER A 458 6.09 60.91 5.52
CA SER A 458 6.47 59.77 4.68
C SER A 458 6.69 60.24 3.26
N ILE A 459 7.84 59.88 2.69
CA ILE A 459 8.14 60.07 1.28
C ILE A 459 8.45 58.74 0.62
N THR A 460 7.83 58.49 -0.53
CA THR A 460 8.23 57.43 -1.45
C THR A 460 9.09 58.03 -2.55
N LEU A 461 10.37 57.66 -2.64
CA LEU A 461 11.20 57.96 -3.80
C LEU A 461 11.03 56.89 -4.86
N ILE A 462 10.88 57.29 -6.11
CA ILE A 462 10.60 56.40 -7.23
C ILE A 462 11.66 56.67 -8.31
N GLN A 463 12.43 55.67 -8.74
CA GLN A 463 13.33 55.80 -9.89
C GLN A 463 12.52 56.05 -11.16
N ASP A 464 13.06 56.83 -12.11
CA ASP A 464 12.49 56.89 -13.44
C ASP A 464 12.62 55.55 -14.19
N GLY A 465 12.06 55.47 -15.40
CA GLY A 465 12.11 54.28 -16.24
C GLY A 465 13.51 53.86 -16.70
N THR A 466 14.58 54.61 -16.39
CA THR A 466 15.98 54.23 -16.68
C THR A 466 16.69 53.72 -15.42
N GLY A 467 16.40 54.30 -14.26
CA GLY A 467 17.08 54.01 -13.01
C GLY A 467 18.45 54.69 -12.90
N SER A 468 19.21 54.29 -11.89
CA SER A 468 20.53 54.83 -11.54
C SER A 468 20.54 56.27 -11.05
N ARG A 469 19.39 56.79 -10.60
CA ARG A 469 19.32 58.09 -9.93
C ARG A 469 19.75 57.97 -8.48
N THR A 470 20.55 58.92 -8.03
CA THR A 470 20.97 59.02 -6.64
C THR A 470 20.39 60.27 -6.01
N ALA A 471 20.11 60.19 -4.71
CA ALA A 471 19.78 61.35 -3.90
C ALA A 471 20.91 61.62 -2.90
N SER A 472 21.33 62.88 -2.83
CA SER A 472 22.09 63.42 -1.71
C SER A 472 21.14 64.15 -0.77
N TRP A 473 21.51 64.32 0.50
CA TRP A 473 20.59 64.79 1.52
C TRP A 473 21.20 65.91 2.33
N ASN A 474 20.41 66.97 2.58
CA ASN A 474 20.76 68.01 3.53
C ASN A 474 21.03 67.39 4.91
N THR A 475 21.94 68.02 5.66
CA THR A 475 22.33 67.61 7.02
C THR A 475 21.18 67.50 8.02
N VAL A 476 20.00 68.07 7.77
CA VAL A 476 18.81 67.93 8.63
C VAL A 476 18.22 66.52 8.61
N PHE A 477 18.46 65.74 7.55
CA PHE A 477 18.07 64.33 7.51
C PHE A 477 19.05 63.51 8.33
N LYS A 478 18.57 63.03 9.49
CA LYS A 478 19.33 62.20 10.42
C LYS A 478 19.01 60.74 10.17
N TRP A 479 19.93 60.09 9.45
CA TRP A 479 19.81 58.69 9.08
C TRP A 479 20.18 57.76 10.23
N ALA A 480 19.43 56.65 10.34
CA ALA A 480 19.79 55.58 11.25
C ALA A 480 21.16 55.01 10.83
N GLY A 481 22.13 54.99 11.75
CA GLY A 481 23.51 54.57 11.47
C GLY A 481 24.42 55.67 10.89
N GLY A 482 23.94 56.92 10.79
CA GLY A 482 24.75 58.10 10.43
C GLY A 482 25.12 58.22 8.95
N THR A 483 24.73 57.25 8.11
CA THR A 483 24.96 57.26 6.67
C THR A 483 23.64 57.18 5.93
N ALA A 484 23.49 57.99 4.88
CA ALA A 484 22.30 57.97 4.05
C ALA A 484 22.15 56.61 3.35
N PRO A 485 20.93 56.09 3.19
CA PRO A 485 20.71 54.83 2.48
C PRO A 485 21.11 55.00 1.03
N THR A 486 21.73 53.96 0.46
CA THR A 486 21.91 53.90 -1.00
C THR A 486 20.55 53.58 -1.61
N LEU A 487 20.03 54.47 -2.45
CA LEU A 487 18.76 54.24 -3.12
C LEU A 487 18.86 53.04 -4.06
N THR A 488 17.74 52.33 -4.21
CA THR A 488 17.62 51.29 -5.20
C THR A 488 17.67 51.92 -6.59
N THR A 489 18.63 51.52 -7.41
CA THR A 489 18.90 52.14 -8.71
C THR A 489 18.23 51.43 -9.89
N THR A 490 17.46 50.37 -9.67
CA THR A 490 16.71 49.72 -10.75
C THR A 490 15.63 50.66 -11.29
N ALA A 491 15.43 50.69 -12.60
CA ALA A 491 14.36 51.46 -13.22
C ALA A 491 13.00 51.22 -12.54
N SER A 492 12.25 52.30 -12.30
CA SER A 492 10.93 52.30 -11.62
C SER A 492 10.93 51.82 -10.16
N ALA A 493 12.11 51.55 -9.57
CA ALA A 493 12.18 51.07 -8.21
C ALA A 493 11.68 52.10 -7.20
N LYS A 494 11.00 51.64 -6.14
CA LYS A 494 10.46 52.52 -5.10
C LYS A 494 11.15 52.28 -3.76
N ASP A 495 11.51 53.35 -3.09
CA ASP A 495 12.07 53.37 -1.75
C ASP A 495 11.22 54.27 -0.86
N ILE A 496 10.62 53.72 0.21
CA ILE A 496 9.84 54.50 1.18
C ILE A 496 10.70 54.85 2.37
N MET A 497 10.65 56.12 2.78
CA MET A 497 11.31 56.62 3.97
C MET A 497 10.31 57.40 4.82
N VAL A 498 10.24 57.04 6.09
CA VAL A 498 9.39 57.67 7.08
C VAL A 498 10.27 58.34 8.11
N PHE A 499 9.93 59.58 8.41
CA PHE A 499 10.64 60.43 9.34
C PHE A 499 9.71 60.93 10.44
N ARG A 500 10.27 61.08 11.63
CA ARG A 500 9.68 61.89 12.70
C ARG A 500 10.49 63.17 12.83
N SER A 501 9.78 64.29 12.92
CA SER A 501 10.36 65.62 13.10
C SER A 501 10.40 66.02 14.59
N ASP A 502 11.48 66.69 15.01
CA ASP A 502 11.56 67.43 16.29
C ASP A 502 11.29 68.94 16.12
N GLY A 503 10.89 69.36 14.92
CA GLY A 503 10.70 70.76 14.52
C GLY A 503 11.93 71.40 13.90
N THR A 504 13.11 70.77 13.96
CA THR A 504 14.36 71.25 13.35
C THR A 504 15.05 70.20 12.46
N ASN A 505 15.05 68.94 12.88
CA ASN A 505 15.66 67.80 12.19
C ASN A 505 14.60 66.74 11.84
N MET A 506 14.91 65.92 10.82
CA MET A 506 14.11 64.76 10.45
C MET A 506 14.88 63.49 10.79
N TYR A 507 14.38 62.76 11.79
CA TYR A 507 14.95 61.47 12.17
C TYR A 507 14.23 60.37 11.44
N GLU A 508 15.00 59.55 10.76
CA GLU A 508 14.47 58.35 10.16
C GLU A 508 13.91 57.42 11.23
N VAL A 509 12.65 57.03 11.08
CA VAL A 509 11.98 56.05 11.96
C VAL A 509 11.69 54.73 11.24
N GLY A 510 11.72 54.73 9.91
CA GLY A 510 11.64 53.51 9.12
C GLY A 510 11.98 53.78 7.66
N ARG A 511 12.62 52.80 7.03
CA ARG A 511 12.82 52.75 5.58
C ARG A 511 12.50 51.37 5.04
N GLN A 512 12.04 51.33 3.80
CA GLN A 512 12.03 50.10 3.03
C GLN A 512 12.47 50.40 1.60
N LEU A 513 13.55 49.73 1.19
CA LEU A 513 14.14 49.89 -0.12
C LEU A 513 13.61 48.81 -1.07
N ASN A 514 13.43 49.16 -2.34
CA ASN A 514 12.93 48.30 -3.41
C ASN A 514 11.56 47.66 -3.09
N VAL A 515 10.55 48.48 -2.76
CA VAL A 515 9.16 48.05 -2.52
C VAL A 515 8.29 47.97 -3.78
N SER A 516 8.92 48.20 -4.93
CA SER A 516 8.35 48.15 -6.29
C SER A 516 8.33 46.76 -6.89
#